data_AF-A0A959BY45-F1
#
_entry.id   AF-A0A959BY45-F1
#
_cell.length_a   1.000
_cell.length_b   1.000
_cell.length_c   1.000
_cell.angle_alpha   90.00
_cell.angle_beta   90.00
_cell.angle_gamma   90.00
#
_symmetry.space_group_name_H-M   'P 1'
#
loop_
_entity.id
_entity.type
_entity.pdbx_description
1 polymer ?
#
loop_
_entity_poly.entity_id
_entity_poly.type
_entity_poly.pdbx_seq_one_letter_code
_entity_poly.pdbx_strand_id
1 'polypeptide(L)' 'MAALKIISIIGALLITLYALGPRTPRPVLDSSLPMVPSGLARLEQAIQESEQSFPNIKPDNESRIVWFDS' A
#
# COMPACT_ATOMS: atom_id res chain seq x y z
N MET A 1 27.43 9.55 31.71
CA MET A 1 26.65 8.37 32.13
C MET A 1 25.15 8.49 31.85
N ALA A 2 24.48 9.59 32.20
CA ALA A 2 23.04 9.76 31.96
C ALA A 2 22.67 9.75 30.45
N ALA A 3 23.40 10.48 29.62
CA ALA A 3 23.15 10.53 28.17
C ALA A 3 23.27 9.16 27.49
N LEU A 4 24.30 8.36 27.85
CA LEU A 4 24.48 7.01 27.30
C LEU A 4 23.31 6.09 27.67
N LYS A 5 22.83 6.15 28.92
CA LYS A 5 21.65 5.40 29.37
C LYS A 5 20.40 5.79 28.60
N ILE A 6 20.18 7.10 28.39
CA ILE A 6 19.03 7.60 27.63
C ILE A 6 19.09 7.11 26.17
N ILE A 7 20.25 7.22 25.53
CA ILE A 7 20.45 6.74 24.15
C ILE A 7 20.17 5.23 24.06
N SER A 8 20.66 4.43 25.01
CA SER A 8 20.40 2.99 25.05
C SER A 8 18.91 2.67 25.21
N ILE A 9 18.19 3.40 26.06
CA ILE A 9 16.74 3.22 26.26
C ILE A 9 15.98 3.57 24.97
N ILE A 10 16.30 4.70 24.34
CA ILE A 10 15.67 5.11 23.08
C ILE A 10 15.95 4.09 21.98
N GLY A 11 17.19 3.61 21.86
CA GLY A 11 17.57 2.58 20.89
C GLY A 11 16.79 1.28 21.10
N ALA A 12 16.70 0.79 22.34
CA ALA A 12 15.93 -0.41 22.67
C ALA A 12 14.43 -0.23 22.36
N LEU A 13 13.88 0.95 22.63
CA LEU A 13 12.49 1.27 22.29
C LEU A 13 12.24 1.22 20.78
N LEU A 14 13.11 1.86 19.99
CA LEU A 14 13.01 1.86 18.53
C LEU A 14 13.10 0.46 17.94
N ILE A 15 14.04 -0.36 18.42
CA ILE A 15 14.19 -1.77 17.99
C ILE A 15 12.92 -2.56 18.30
N THR A 16 12.37 -2.38 19.50
CA THR A 16 11.15 -3.09 19.93
C THR A 16 9.94 -2.69 19.08
N LEU A 17 9.74 -1.39 18.85
CA LEU A 17 8.66 -0.88 18.00
C LEU A 17 8.79 -1.38 16.56
N TYR A 18 9.99 -1.38 16.00
CA TYR A 18 10.25 -1.92 14.66
C TYR A 18 9.94 -3.42 14.59
N ALA A 19 10.39 -4.21 15.56
CA ALA A 19 10.19 -5.65 15.58
C ALA A 19 8.70 -6.06 15.73
N LEU A 20 7.92 -5.28 16.49
CA LEU A 20 6.48 -5.44 16.67
C LEU A 20 5.64 -4.78 15.57
N GLY A 21 6.28 -4.05 14.64
CA GLY A 21 5.61 -3.36 13.55
C GLY A 21 4.86 -4.31 12.60
N PRO A 22 3.85 -3.81 11.88
CA PRO A 22 3.08 -4.62 10.93
C PRO A 22 4.00 -5.15 9.81
N ARG A 23 3.78 -6.40 9.40
CA ARG A 23 4.48 -7.02 8.27
C ARG A 23 3.51 -7.19 7.11
N THR A 24 3.89 -6.72 5.92
CA THR A 24 3.11 -6.97 4.71
C THR A 24 3.31 -8.41 4.23
N PRO A 25 2.25 -9.08 3.75
CA PRO A 25 2.40 -10.38 3.11
C PRO A 25 3.28 -10.26 1.86
N ARG A 26 4.00 -11.34 1.54
CA ARG A 26 4.81 -11.37 0.31
C ARG A 26 3.88 -11.21 -0.90
N PRO A 27 4.23 -10.36 -1.89
CA PRO A 27 3.41 -10.21 -3.08
C PRO A 27 3.36 -11.52 -3.86
N VAL A 28 2.19 -11.86 -4.39
CA VAL A 28 2.03 -12.94 -5.36
C VAL A 28 2.39 -12.34 -6.73
N LEU A 29 3.52 -12.76 -7.28
CA LEU A 29 3.96 -12.34 -8.61
C LEU A 29 3.45 -13.35 -9.62
N ASP A 30 2.32 -13.04 -10.25
CA ASP A 30 1.79 -13.79 -11.38
C ASP A 30 2.15 -13.08 -12.69
N SER A 31 2.56 -13.85 -13.70
CA SER A 31 2.82 -13.36 -15.05
C SER A 31 1.59 -13.44 -15.96
N SER A 32 0.48 -14.02 -15.49
CA SER A 32 -0.79 -13.98 -16.18
C SER A 32 -1.34 -12.55 -16.21
N LEU A 33 -1.88 -12.16 -17.37
CA LEU A 33 -2.55 -10.87 -17.49
C LEU A 33 -4.00 -11.01 -17.01
N PRO A 34 -4.48 -10.07 -16.18
CA PRO A 34 -5.88 -10.07 -15.76
C PRO A 34 -6.79 -9.79 -16.97
N MET A 35 -8.00 -10.34 -16.92
CA MET A 35 -9.02 -10.02 -17.92
C MET A 35 -9.51 -8.58 -17.69
N VAL A 36 -9.28 -7.71 -18.67
CA VAL A 36 -9.69 -6.30 -18.61
C VAL A 36 -11.06 -6.14 -19.28
N PRO A 37 -12.07 -5.56 -18.60
CA PRO A 37 -13.39 -5.37 -19.18
C PRO A 37 -13.36 -4.38 -20.35
N SER A 38 -14.18 -4.67 -21.37
CA SER A 38 -14.39 -3.76 -22.50
C SER A 38 -15.29 -2.57 -22.13
N GLY A 39 -14.94 -1.38 -22.60
CA GLY A 39 -15.73 -0.16 -22.40
C GLY A 39 -15.34 0.64 -21.16
N LEU A 40 -15.27 1.97 -21.32
CA LEU A 40 -14.70 2.90 -20.35
C LEU A 40 -15.40 2.86 -18.99
N ALA A 41 -16.73 2.87 -18.97
CA ALA A 41 -17.51 2.85 -17.73
C ALA A 41 -17.32 1.56 -16.92
N ARG A 42 -17.24 0.41 -17.60
CA ARG A 42 -17.02 -0.88 -16.93
C ARG A 42 -15.58 -1.01 -16.41
N LEU A 43 -14.62 -0.43 -17.12
CA LEU A 43 -13.23 -0.37 -16.69
C LEU A 43 -13.06 0.49 -15.44
N GLU A 44 -13.66 1.67 -15.42
CA GLU A 44 -13.65 2.58 -14.27
C GLU A 44 -14.23 1.90 -13.03
N GLN A 45 -15.39 1.25 -13.16
CA GLN A 45 -16.01 0.50 -12.07
C GLN A 45 -15.11 -0.63 -11.54
N ALA A 46 -14.51 -1.42 -12.44
CA ALA A 46 -13.65 -2.53 -12.04
C ALA A 46 -12.38 -2.05 -11.30
N ILE A 47 -11.83 -0.90 -11.67
CA ILE A 47 -10.69 -0.28 -10.99
C ILE A 47 -11.10 0.18 -9.59
N GLN A 48 -12.22 0.90 -9.45
CA GLN A 48 -12.72 1.36 -8.16
C GLN A 48 -13.01 0.20 -7.20
N GLU A 49 -13.64 -0.87 -7.68
CA GLU A 49 -13.90 -2.07 -6.87
C GLU A 49 -12.60 -2.75 -6.42
N SER A 50 -11.61 -2.85 -7.31
CA SER A 50 -10.29 -3.39 -7.00
C SER A 50 -9.58 -2.55 -5.93
N GLU A 51 -9.61 -1.22 -6.03
CA GLU A 51 -8.95 -0.32 -5.07
C GLU A 51 -9.63 -0.33 -3.70
N GLN A 52 -10.96 -0.36 -3.66
CA GLN A 52 -11.73 -0.46 -2.42
C GLN A 52 -11.46 -1.76 -1.64
N SER A 53 -10.98 -2.81 -2.32
CA SER A 53 -10.65 -4.09 -1.68
C SER A 53 -9.42 -4.03 -0.76
N PHE A 54 -8.62 -2.96 -0.84
CA PHE A 54 -7.42 -2.77 -0.03
C PHE A 54 -7.67 -1.81 1.14
N PRO A 55 -7.92 -2.32 2.36
CA PRO A 55 -8.06 -1.45 3.52
C PRO A 55 -6.71 -0.79 3.86
N ASN A 56 -6.74 0.49 4.20
CA ASN A 56 -5.58 1.30 4.62
C ASN A 56 -4.61 1.74 3.50
N ILE A 57 -5.13 1.95 2.28
CA ILE A 57 -4.41 2.74 1.27
C ILE A 57 -4.26 4.19 1.78
N LYS A 58 -3.10 4.79 1.52
CA LYS A 58 -2.83 6.20 1.83
C LYS A 58 -3.86 7.09 1.10
N PRO A 59 -4.40 8.16 1.70
CA PRO A 59 -5.24 9.12 0.98
C PRO A 59 -4.55 9.64 -0.28
N ASP A 60 -5.32 9.77 -1.36
CA ASP A 60 -4.88 10.19 -2.70
C ASP A 60 -3.87 9.24 -3.34
N ASN A 61 -4.05 7.93 -3.16
CA ASN A 61 -3.21 6.89 -3.77
C ASN A 61 -4.00 5.94 -4.68
N GLU A 62 -5.23 6.30 -5.01
CA GLU A 62 -6.00 5.74 -6.11
C GLU A 62 -5.33 6.04 -7.47
N SER A 63 -5.52 5.13 -8.41
CA SER A 63 -5.15 5.32 -9.80
C SER A 63 -6.01 6.40 -10.45
N ARG A 64 -5.42 7.15 -11.38
CA ARG A 64 -6.10 8.22 -12.11
C ARG A 64 -6.09 7.88 -13.59
N ILE A 65 -7.28 7.87 -14.18
CA ILE A 65 -7.43 7.70 -15.62
C ILE A 65 -7.69 9.07 -16.24
N VAL A 66 -6.83 9.46 -17.19
CA VAL A 66 -7.00 10.68 -17.99
C VAL A 66 -7.35 10.23 -19.39
N TRP A 67 -8.60 10.47 -19.79
CA TRP A 67 -9.09 10.18 -21.13
C TRP A 67 -8.74 11.34 -22.07
N PHE A 68 -8.28 11.00 -23.28
CA PHE A 68 -8.11 11.93 -24.37
C PHE A 68 -9.09 11.52 -25.47
N ASP A 69 -10.34 11.97 -25.37
CA ASP A 69 -11.32 11.85 -26.43
C ASP A 69 -11.26 13.10 -27.32
N SER A 70 -10.73 12.93 -28.54
CA SER A 70 -10.70 13.96 -29.57
C SER A 70 -12.06 14.16 -30.23
#